data_AF-A0A9E6EHE9-F1
#
_entry.id   AF-A0A9E6EHE9-F1
#
_cell.length_a   1.000
_cell.length_b   1.000
_cell.length_c   1.000
_cell.angle_alpha   90.00
_cell.angle_beta   90.00
_cell.angle_gamma   90.00
#
_symmetry.space_group_name_H-M   'P 1'
#
loop_
_entity.id
_entity.type
_entity.pdbx_description
1 polymer ?
#
loop_
_entity_poly.entity_id
_entity_poly.type
_entity_poly.pdbx_seq_one_letter_code
_entity_poly.pdbx_strand_id
1 'polypeptide(L)'
;MSRAIEISKINQLAPMSVSALRLIQLSSRAEVALQEVVEIVEYDSALTANLLRWANSAWSGNQKPIASVRDAIVRLGRDTLLQVAVGHCLAGPLKKRMPAYALAEEELWLHGIVSGLTVKCLQAKPGIGTDPMVFTAALLHDIGKLLLAQYLSEDLLGRIFHVIQVGQVSYFEAEQEVLGTNHAKVGSDIARYWKFPDALAEAIERHHDQTSAQDHILDMIQVANAVSKIIGIGLGTEQMNVHTSARILRRLGLDFPGLEAVCVEVQDKLVLERTRWSDVS
;
A
#
# COMPACT_ATOMS: atom_id res chain seq x y z
N MET A 1 13.02 -21.84 16.36
CA MET A 1 13.23 -20.41 16.65
C MET A 1 11.87 -19.71 16.62
N SER A 2 11.11 -19.76 17.72
CA SER A 2 9.90 -18.94 17.87
C SER A 2 10.30 -17.71 18.66
N ARG A 3 10.47 -16.58 17.96
CA ARG A 3 10.49 -15.26 18.57
C ARG A 3 10.06 -14.28 17.49
N ALA A 4 9.05 -13.48 17.83
CA ALA A 4 8.73 -12.24 17.13
C ALA A 4 10.03 -11.57 16.68
N ILE A 5 10.03 -11.02 15.46
CA ILE A 5 11.16 -10.26 14.97
C ILE A 5 11.55 -9.25 16.05
N GLU A 6 12.75 -9.41 16.61
CA GLU A 6 13.18 -8.54 17.72
C GLU A 6 13.13 -7.08 17.24
N ILE A 7 12.65 -6.17 18.08
CA ILE A 7 12.56 -4.73 17.78
C ILE A 7 13.92 -4.19 17.27
N SER A 8 15.03 -4.77 17.75
CA SER A 8 16.40 -4.51 17.30
C SER A 8 16.60 -4.67 15.80
N LYS A 9 15.83 -5.55 15.14
CA LYS A 9 15.85 -5.77 13.70
C LYS A 9 15.08 -4.70 12.93
N ILE A 10 13.99 -4.17 13.49
CA ILE A 10 13.24 -3.06 12.90
C ILE A 10 14.11 -1.79 12.85
N ASN A 11 15.02 -1.60 13.81
CA ASN A 11 15.99 -0.48 13.82
C ASN A 11 16.92 -0.44 12.59
N GLN A 12 17.05 -1.54 11.85
CA GLN A 12 17.88 -1.60 10.64
C GLN A 12 17.15 -1.02 9.42
N LEU A 13 15.83 -0.85 9.49
CA LEU A 13 15.10 -0.10 8.47
C LEU A 13 15.49 1.37 8.56
N ALA A 14 15.68 2.00 7.41
CA ALA A 14 15.88 3.44 7.36
C ALA A 14 14.70 4.13 8.08
N PRO A 15 14.96 5.04 9.04
CA PRO A 15 13.88 5.71 9.74
C PRO A 15 13.05 6.52 8.74
N MET A 16 11.72 6.47 8.91
CA MET A 16 10.84 7.34 8.13
C MET A 16 11.10 8.81 8.46
N SER A 17 10.94 9.69 7.47
CA SER A 17 11.01 11.13 7.73
C SER A 17 9.91 11.56 8.70
N VAL A 18 10.17 12.60 9.49
CA VAL A 18 9.17 13.15 10.42
C VAL A 18 7.90 13.57 9.69
N SER A 19 8.05 14.13 8.49
CA SER A 19 6.95 14.50 7.60
C SER A 19 6.10 13.30 7.21
N ALA A 20 6.73 12.17 6.85
CA ALA A 20 6.03 10.94 6.53
C ALA A 20 5.20 10.40 7.69
N LEU A 21 5.79 10.34 8.89
CA LEU A 21 5.11 9.88 10.09
C LEU A 21 3.87 10.74 10.39
N ARG A 22 4.02 12.07 10.31
CA ARG A 22 2.91 13.00 10.54
C ARG A 22 1.81 12.87 9.49
N LEU A 23 2.17 12.74 8.20
CA LEU A 23 1.19 12.56 7.13
C LEU A 23 0.41 11.24 7.26
N ILE A 24 1.07 10.15 7.63
CA ILE A 24 0.40 8.85 7.87
C ILE A 24 -0.51 8.91 9.11
N GLN A 25 -0.12 9.66 10.14
CA GLN A 25 -1.02 9.91 11.27
C GLN A 25 -2.25 10.72 10.84
N LEU A 26 -2.08 11.76 10.02
CA LEU A 26 -3.21 12.52 9.48
C LEU A 26 -4.12 11.66 8.60
N SER A 27 -3.58 10.73 7.80
CA SER A 27 -4.41 9.92 6.89
C SER A 27 -5.33 8.92 7.58
N SER A 28 -5.15 8.70 8.87
CA SER A 28 -6.05 7.88 9.70
C SER A 28 -7.20 8.65 10.36
N ARG A 29 -7.21 9.98 10.24
CA ARG A 29 -8.23 10.84 10.86
C ARG A 29 -9.36 11.10 9.87
N ALA A 30 -10.60 10.91 10.31
CA ALA A 30 -11.78 11.26 9.50
C ALA A 30 -11.83 12.75 9.13
N GLU A 31 -11.36 13.62 10.04
CA GLU A 31 -11.27 15.06 9.84
C GLU A 31 -9.85 15.57 10.06
N VAL A 32 -9.30 16.19 9.00
CA VAL A 32 -7.97 16.81 8.98
C VAL A 32 -8.11 18.25 8.49
N ALA A 33 -7.65 19.23 9.27
CA ALA A 33 -7.67 20.60 8.78
C ALA A 33 -6.68 20.75 7.61
N LEU A 34 -7.09 21.47 6.57
CA LEU A 34 -6.26 21.77 5.41
C LEU A 34 -4.86 22.26 5.80
N GLN A 35 -4.83 23.16 6.78
CA GLN A 35 -3.63 23.82 7.25
C GLN A 35 -2.63 22.84 7.88
N GLU A 36 -3.08 21.76 8.52
CA GLU A 36 -2.19 20.74 9.10
C GLU A 36 -1.38 20.03 8.01
N VAL A 37 -2.00 19.73 6.86
CA VAL A 37 -1.32 19.09 5.72
C VAL A 37 -0.35 20.06 5.06
N VAL A 38 -0.78 21.31 4.86
CA VAL A 38 0.06 22.38 4.31
C VAL A 38 1.32 22.56 5.14
N GLU A 39 1.19 22.67 6.47
CA GLU A 39 2.32 22.84 7.38
C GLU A 39 3.29 21.66 7.40
N ILE A 40 2.85 20.44 7.12
CA ILE A 40 3.79 19.32 7.04
C ILE A 40 4.54 19.35 5.70
N VAL A 41 3.83 19.61 4.61
CA VAL A 41 4.42 19.56 3.27
C VAL A 41 5.32 20.78 3.02
N GLU A 42 4.91 22.00 3.37
CA GLU A 42 5.66 23.23 3.08
C GLU A 42 7.01 23.30 3.80
N TYR A 43 7.12 22.69 4.99
CA TYR A 43 8.37 22.65 5.75
C TYR A 43 9.29 21.48 5.36
N ASP A 44 8.87 20.65 4.40
CA ASP A 44 9.67 19.60 3.80
C ASP A 44 9.91 19.93 2.32
N SER A 45 11.10 20.45 2.02
CA SER A 45 11.44 20.95 0.68
C SER A 45 11.39 19.85 -0.37
N ALA A 46 11.75 18.61 -0.01
CA ALA A 46 11.65 17.47 -0.91
C ALA A 46 10.19 17.17 -1.21
N LEU A 47 9.35 17.00 -0.19
CA LEU A 47 7.92 16.72 -0.38
C LEU A 47 7.21 17.84 -1.15
N THR A 48 7.47 19.11 -0.83
CA THR A 48 6.93 20.26 -1.57
C THR A 48 7.30 20.17 -3.04
N ALA A 49 8.59 19.98 -3.35
CA ALA A 49 9.05 19.92 -4.74
C ALA A 49 8.42 18.74 -5.49
N ASN A 50 8.39 17.55 -4.88
CA ASN A 50 7.82 16.35 -5.48
C ASN A 50 6.32 16.50 -5.75
N LEU A 51 5.60 17.11 -4.81
CA LEU A 51 4.17 17.34 -4.89
C LEU A 51 3.82 18.38 -5.94
N LEU A 52 4.54 19.50 -6.00
CA LEU A 52 4.34 20.50 -7.04
C LEU A 52 4.67 19.94 -8.42
N ARG A 53 5.72 19.12 -8.57
CA ARG A 53 6.00 18.42 -9.84
C ARG A 53 4.86 17.49 -10.22
N TRP A 54 4.40 16.65 -9.30
CA TRP A 54 3.28 15.73 -9.55
C TRP A 54 1.97 16.47 -9.88
N ALA A 55 1.66 17.55 -9.18
CA ALA A 55 0.45 18.33 -9.43
C ALA A 55 0.47 19.04 -10.79
N ASN A 56 1.67 19.40 -11.27
CA ASN A 56 1.87 20.01 -12.59
C ASN A 56 2.06 19.00 -13.71
N SER A 57 2.41 17.73 -13.48
CA SER A 57 2.50 16.71 -14.54
C SER A 57 1.11 16.30 -15.07
N ALA A 58 0.05 16.53 -14.29
CA ALA A 58 -1.34 16.41 -14.74
C ALA A 58 -1.83 17.59 -15.62
N TRP A 59 -0.95 18.52 -16.00
CA TRP A 59 -1.33 19.76 -16.66
C TRP A 59 -1.68 19.57 -18.14
N SER A 60 -2.95 19.79 -18.47
CA SER A 60 -3.38 20.12 -19.83
C SER A 60 -3.18 21.62 -20.07
N GLY A 61 -2.48 22.01 -21.14
CA GLY A 61 -1.90 23.32 -21.45
C GLY A 61 -2.69 24.63 -21.22
N ASN A 62 -3.98 24.58 -20.85
CA ASN A 62 -4.86 25.74 -20.69
C ASN A 62 -4.99 26.27 -19.23
N GLN A 63 -4.35 25.65 -18.23
CA GLN A 63 -4.41 26.11 -16.83
C GLN A 63 -3.11 26.79 -16.40
N LYS A 64 -3.12 27.64 -15.35
CA LYS A 64 -1.87 28.16 -14.80
C LYS A 64 -1.13 27.05 -14.02
N PRO A 65 0.21 26.93 -14.13
CA PRO A 65 0.98 26.04 -13.28
C PRO A 65 0.77 26.33 -11.80
N ILE A 66 0.71 25.28 -10.98
CA ILE A 66 0.62 25.35 -9.53
C ILE A 66 2.00 25.71 -8.97
N ALA A 67 2.04 26.73 -8.11
CA ALA A 67 3.28 27.21 -7.47
C ALA A 67 3.27 27.09 -5.95
N SER A 68 2.17 26.68 -5.33
CA SER A 68 2.05 26.51 -3.88
C SER A 68 1.33 25.22 -3.50
N VAL A 69 1.63 24.69 -2.31
CA VAL A 69 0.96 23.50 -1.77
C VAL A 69 -0.53 23.78 -1.59
N ARG A 70 -0.88 24.98 -1.15
CA ARG A 70 -2.28 25.40 -1.01
C ARG A 70 -3.04 25.34 -2.34
N ASP A 71 -2.45 25.85 -3.42
CA ASP A 71 -3.05 25.78 -4.76
C ASP A 71 -3.20 24.34 -5.26
N ALA A 72 -2.22 23.46 -4.95
CA ALA A 72 -2.33 22.04 -5.23
C ALA A 72 -3.54 21.42 -4.52
N ILE A 73 -3.78 21.75 -3.24
CA ILE A 73 -4.93 21.21 -2.50
C ILE A 73 -6.25 21.71 -3.06
N VAL A 74 -6.35 23.01 -3.38
CA VAL A 74 -7.57 23.58 -3.97
C VAL A 74 -7.94 22.87 -5.27
N ARG A 75 -6.95 22.52 -6.09
CA ARG A 75 -7.17 21.88 -7.39
C ARG A 75 -7.39 20.36 -7.32
N LEU A 76 -6.65 19.66 -6.46
CA LEU A 76 -6.60 18.19 -6.43
C LEU A 76 -7.44 17.58 -5.31
N GLY A 77 -7.79 18.39 -4.31
CA GLY A 77 -8.40 17.94 -3.07
C GLY A 77 -7.36 17.52 -2.03
N ARG A 78 -7.73 17.69 -0.76
CA ARG A 78 -6.88 17.39 0.42
C ARG A 78 -6.48 15.92 0.45
N ASP A 79 -7.45 15.03 0.25
CA ASP A 79 -7.23 13.58 0.41
C ASP A 79 -6.29 13.05 -0.68
N THR A 80 -6.48 13.47 -1.94
CA THR A 80 -5.56 13.16 -3.03
C THR A 80 -4.14 13.61 -2.72
N LEU A 81 -3.97 14.83 -2.21
CA LEU A 81 -2.65 15.35 -1.86
C LEU A 81 -2.01 14.51 -0.76
N LEU A 82 -2.76 14.26 0.32
CA LEU A 82 -2.27 13.47 1.46
C LEU A 82 -1.80 12.08 1.01
N GLN A 83 -2.55 11.44 0.13
CA GLN A 83 -2.24 10.13 -0.42
C GLN A 83 -0.99 10.13 -1.31
N VAL A 84 -0.82 11.15 -2.16
CA VAL A 84 0.40 11.34 -2.98
C VAL A 84 1.60 11.61 -2.08
N ALA A 85 1.46 12.46 -1.07
CA ALA A 85 2.54 12.79 -0.14
C ALA A 85 2.99 11.54 0.65
N VAL A 86 2.04 10.73 1.15
CA VAL A 86 2.34 9.45 1.81
C VAL A 86 3.00 8.47 0.84
N GLY A 87 2.49 8.33 -0.39
CA GLY A 87 3.08 7.47 -1.42
C GLY A 87 4.52 7.86 -1.79
N HIS A 88 4.82 9.15 -1.82
CA HIS A 88 6.16 9.66 -2.09
C HIS A 88 7.11 9.39 -0.91
N CYS A 89 6.67 9.66 0.33
CA CYS A 89 7.43 9.35 1.54
C CYS A 89 7.84 7.89 1.65
N LEU A 90 7.02 6.98 1.13
CA LEU A 90 7.23 5.54 1.19
C LEU A 90 8.05 4.99 0.02
N ALA A 91 8.27 5.77 -1.04
CA ALA A 91 8.94 5.32 -2.25
C ALA A 91 10.36 4.81 -1.98
N GLY A 92 11.16 5.53 -1.20
CA GLY A 92 12.58 5.18 -0.97
C GLY A 92 12.78 3.73 -0.48
N PRO A 93 12.22 3.35 0.68
CA PRO A 93 12.33 1.98 1.17
C PRO A 93 11.67 0.95 0.24
N LEU A 94 10.47 1.23 -0.28
CA LEU A 94 9.66 0.27 -1.04
C LEU A 94 10.15 0.05 -2.49
N LYS A 95 10.95 0.97 -3.05
CA LYS A 95 11.49 0.83 -4.40
C LYS A 95 12.68 -0.13 -4.46
N LYS A 96 13.25 -0.56 -3.33
CA LYS A 96 14.37 -1.50 -3.33
C LYS A 96 13.97 -2.85 -3.92
N ARG A 97 14.86 -3.43 -4.74
CA ARG A 97 14.73 -4.82 -5.21
C ARG A 97 14.68 -5.79 -4.02
N MET A 98 13.80 -6.79 -4.09
CA MET A 98 13.68 -7.84 -3.06
C MET A 98 13.74 -9.24 -3.69
N PRO A 99 14.95 -9.77 -3.93
CA PRO A 99 15.11 -11.07 -4.56
C PRO A 99 14.42 -12.22 -3.82
N ALA A 100 14.36 -12.16 -2.49
CA ALA A 100 13.69 -13.16 -1.65
C ALA A 100 12.19 -13.30 -1.95
N TYR A 101 11.55 -12.20 -2.38
CA TYR A 101 10.16 -12.20 -2.83
C TYR A 101 10.02 -12.21 -4.35
N ALA A 102 11.11 -12.42 -5.09
CA ALA A 102 11.17 -12.29 -6.55
C ALA A 102 10.63 -10.94 -7.07
N LEU A 103 10.75 -9.88 -6.26
CA LEU A 103 10.32 -8.54 -6.63
C LEU A 103 11.50 -7.76 -7.22
N ALA A 104 11.31 -7.24 -8.42
CA ALA A 104 12.21 -6.30 -9.06
C ALA A 104 12.20 -4.94 -8.34
N GLU A 105 13.04 -4.02 -8.83
CA GLU A 105 13.01 -2.65 -8.35
C GLU A 105 11.63 -2.02 -8.58
N GLU A 106 11.17 -1.19 -7.65
CA GLU A 106 9.88 -0.51 -7.66
C GLU A 106 8.62 -1.39 -7.58
N GLU A 107 8.71 -2.71 -7.71
CA GLU A 107 7.51 -3.57 -7.79
C GLU A 107 6.68 -3.57 -6.50
N LEU A 108 7.31 -3.59 -5.32
CA LEU A 108 6.57 -3.50 -4.06
C LEU A 108 5.89 -2.15 -3.90
N TRP A 109 6.58 -1.07 -4.28
CA TRP A 109 6.02 0.27 -4.25
C TRP A 109 4.83 0.40 -5.21
N LEU A 110 4.97 -0.09 -6.46
CA LEU A 110 3.90 -0.09 -7.45
C LEU A 110 2.70 -0.92 -6.99
N HIS A 111 2.93 -2.09 -6.37
CA HIS A 111 1.87 -2.90 -5.77
C HIS A 111 1.06 -2.12 -4.74
N GLY A 112 1.74 -1.39 -3.84
CA GLY A 112 1.08 -0.53 -2.87
C GLY A 112 0.29 0.61 -3.52
N ILE A 113 0.85 1.27 -4.54
CA ILE A 113 0.17 2.35 -5.28
C ILE A 113 -1.10 1.83 -5.98
N VAL A 114 -1.00 0.70 -6.68
CA VAL A 114 -2.15 0.07 -7.37
C VAL A 114 -3.21 -0.36 -6.36
N SER A 115 -2.79 -0.90 -5.21
CA SER A 115 -3.70 -1.26 -4.14
C SER A 115 -4.45 -0.03 -3.60
N GLY A 116 -3.74 1.08 -3.35
CA GLY A 116 -4.35 2.36 -2.96
C GLY A 116 -5.30 2.94 -4.03
N LEU A 117 -4.92 2.89 -5.31
CA LEU A 117 -5.78 3.31 -6.42
C LEU A 117 -7.05 2.46 -6.50
N THR A 118 -6.93 1.14 -6.28
CA THR A 118 -8.07 0.24 -6.23
C THR A 118 -9.05 0.66 -5.13
N VAL A 119 -8.55 0.96 -3.93
CA VAL A 119 -9.40 1.47 -2.84
C VAL A 119 -10.15 2.74 -3.28
N LYS A 120 -9.51 3.68 -3.98
CA LYS A 120 -10.21 4.88 -4.50
C LYS A 120 -11.33 4.52 -5.47
N CYS A 121 -11.09 3.61 -6.41
CA CYS A 121 -12.11 3.17 -7.37
C CYS A 121 -13.28 2.50 -6.65
N LEU A 122 -13.01 1.71 -5.60
CA LEU A 122 -14.05 1.10 -4.77
C LEU A 122 -14.85 2.14 -3.99
N GLN A 123 -14.18 3.09 -3.34
CA GLN A 123 -14.81 4.14 -2.53
C GLN A 123 -15.62 5.15 -3.36
N ALA A 124 -15.36 5.24 -4.66
CA ALA A 124 -16.16 6.04 -5.59
C ALA A 124 -17.52 5.37 -5.93
N LYS A 125 -17.70 4.08 -5.62
CA LYS A 125 -18.94 3.34 -5.90
C LYS A 125 -19.99 3.59 -4.81
N PRO A 126 -21.28 3.67 -5.17
CA PRO A 126 -22.36 3.82 -4.19
C PRO A 126 -22.36 2.69 -3.14
N GLY A 127 -22.55 3.06 -1.86
CA GLY A 127 -22.66 2.09 -0.76
C GLY A 127 -21.33 1.63 -0.16
N ILE A 128 -20.18 2.06 -0.70
CA ILE A 128 -18.86 1.81 -0.12
C ILE A 128 -18.44 3.01 0.74
N GLY A 129 -17.98 2.73 1.97
CA GLY A 129 -17.54 3.76 2.92
C GLY A 129 -16.21 4.38 2.52
N THR A 130 -16.06 5.69 2.74
CA THR A 130 -14.90 6.49 2.30
C THR A 130 -13.86 6.69 3.40
N ASP A 131 -13.60 5.68 4.23
CA ASP A 131 -12.61 5.80 5.31
C ASP A 131 -11.20 6.05 4.70
N PRO A 132 -10.56 7.21 5.00
CA PRO A 132 -9.25 7.55 4.44
C PRO A 132 -8.13 6.59 4.85
N MET A 133 -8.26 5.93 6.01
CA MET A 133 -7.27 4.99 6.52
C MET A 133 -7.07 3.80 5.56
N VAL A 134 -8.13 3.37 4.87
CA VAL A 134 -8.12 2.19 4.00
C VAL A 134 -7.12 2.34 2.86
N PHE A 135 -7.00 3.55 2.30
CA PHE A 135 -5.99 3.83 1.28
C PHE A 135 -4.58 3.61 1.82
N THR A 136 -4.29 4.15 3.01
CA THR A 136 -2.97 4.04 3.62
C THR A 136 -2.67 2.60 4.04
N ALA A 137 -3.67 1.87 4.54
CA ALA A 137 -3.55 0.44 4.85
C ALA A 137 -3.25 -0.37 3.58
N ALA A 138 -3.98 -0.15 2.49
CA ALA A 138 -3.74 -0.82 1.21
C ALA A 138 -2.36 -0.50 0.63
N LEU A 139 -1.87 0.74 0.79
CA LEU A 139 -0.53 1.13 0.37
C LEU A 139 0.59 0.44 1.19
N LEU A 140 0.32 0.16 2.47
CA LEU A 140 1.30 -0.35 3.43
C LEU A 140 1.18 -1.84 3.76
N HIS A 141 0.15 -2.55 3.27
CA HIS A 141 -0.18 -3.90 3.75
C HIS A 141 0.98 -4.90 3.67
N ASP A 142 1.83 -4.76 2.65
CA ASP A 142 2.98 -5.63 2.42
C ASP A 142 4.31 -5.07 2.96
N ILE A 143 4.28 -4.03 3.80
CA ILE A 143 5.51 -3.38 4.28
C ILE A 143 6.43 -4.31 5.08
N GLY A 144 5.88 -5.38 5.67
CA GLY A 144 6.67 -6.41 6.34
C GLY A 144 7.68 -7.13 5.43
N LYS A 145 7.42 -7.19 4.12
CA LYS A 145 8.34 -7.76 3.13
C LYS A 145 9.69 -7.04 3.12
N LEU A 146 9.72 -5.72 3.43
CA LEU A 146 10.97 -4.95 3.54
C LEU A 146 11.94 -5.54 4.55
N LEU A 147 11.40 -6.00 5.68
CA LEU A 147 12.23 -6.52 6.76
C LEU A 147 12.50 -8.00 6.55
N LEU A 148 11.48 -8.79 6.22
CA LEU A 148 11.64 -10.23 6.00
C LEU A 148 12.63 -10.55 4.88
N ALA A 149 12.65 -9.77 3.80
CA ALA A 149 13.58 -9.97 2.68
C ALA A 149 15.06 -9.94 3.10
N GLN A 150 15.39 -9.28 4.22
CA GLN A 150 16.77 -9.20 4.74
C GLN A 150 17.18 -10.46 5.52
N TYR A 151 16.24 -11.32 5.90
CA TYR A 151 16.47 -12.52 6.72
C TYR A 151 16.18 -13.84 6.01
N LEU A 152 15.58 -13.78 4.83
CA LEU A 152 15.26 -14.96 4.02
C LEU A 152 16.53 -15.47 3.31
N SER A 153 17.17 -16.47 3.89
CA SER A 153 18.26 -17.21 3.25
C SER A 153 17.73 -18.14 2.16
N GLU A 154 18.60 -18.61 1.26
CA GLU A 154 18.24 -19.56 0.20
C GLU A 154 17.62 -20.85 0.76
N ASP A 155 18.12 -21.34 1.91
CA ASP A 155 17.54 -22.51 2.60
C ASP A 155 16.11 -22.27 3.07
N LEU A 156 15.85 -21.12 3.71
CA LEU A 156 14.50 -20.76 4.18
C LEU A 156 13.54 -20.58 3.01
N LEU A 157 13.99 -19.95 1.92
CA LEU A 157 13.20 -19.82 0.70
C LEU A 157 12.87 -21.18 0.10
N GLY A 158 13.86 -22.09 0.00
CA GLY A 158 13.64 -23.46 -0.46
C GLY A 158 12.60 -24.20 0.37
N ARG A 159 12.63 -24.03 1.70
CA ARG A 159 11.63 -24.61 2.61
C ARG A 159 10.24 -24.00 2.43
N ILE A 160 10.13 -22.68 2.28
CA ILE A 160 8.87 -22.00 1.99
C ILE A 160 8.27 -22.53 0.69
N PHE A 161 9.06 -22.61 -0.39
CA PHE A 161 8.59 -23.15 -1.66
C PHE A 161 8.17 -24.62 -1.56
N HIS A 162 8.90 -25.42 -0.79
CA HIS A 162 8.51 -26.82 -0.55
C HIS A 162 7.15 -26.93 0.14
N VAL A 163 6.90 -26.14 1.19
CA VAL A 163 5.61 -26.11 1.90
C VAL A 163 4.48 -25.66 0.97
N ILE A 164 4.69 -24.63 0.16
CA ILE A 164 3.70 -24.17 -0.83
C ILE A 164 3.34 -25.30 -1.81
N GLN A 165 4.35 -25.98 -2.36
CA GLN A 165 4.16 -27.04 -3.37
C GLN A 165 3.47 -28.28 -2.79
N VAL A 166 3.88 -28.74 -1.60
CA VAL A 166 3.37 -29.97 -0.99
C VAL A 166 2.04 -29.75 -0.28
N GLY A 167 1.92 -28.65 0.46
CA GLY A 167 0.72 -28.33 1.25
C GLY A 167 -0.39 -27.66 0.46
N GLN A 168 -0.12 -27.16 -0.75
CA GLN A 168 -1.03 -26.32 -1.54
C GLN A 168 -1.55 -25.10 -0.75
N VAL A 169 -0.69 -24.54 0.10
CA VAL A 169 -0.98 -23.38 0.95
C VAL A 169 -0.50 -22.08 0.30
N SER A 170 -1.04 -20.96 0.76
CA SER A 170 -0.58 -19.62 0.36
C SER A 170 0.85 -19.32 0.85
N TYR A 171 1.50 -18.33 0.23
CA TYR A 171 2.82 -17.88 0.68
C TYR A 171 2.78 -17.35 2.13
N PHE A 172 1.71 -16.64 2.49
CA PHE A 172 1.44 -16.18 3.86
C PHE A 172 1.43 -17.34 4.88
N GLU A 173 0.73 -18.44 4.57
CA GLU A 173 0.68 -19.63 5.43
C GLU A 173 2.04 -20.34 5.50
N ALA A 174 2.74 -20.45 4.37
CA ALA A 174 4.07 -21.07 4.33
C ALA A 174 5.13 -20.26 5.10
N GLU A 175 5.10 -18.93 5.05
CA GLU A 175 5.92 -18.08 5.92
C GLU A 175 5.64 -18.38 7.39
N GLN A 176 4.36 -18.41 7.77
CA GLN A 176 3.95 -18.67 9.15
C GLN A 176 4.45 -20.04 9.63
N GLU A 177 4.39 -21.07 8.79
CA GLU A 177 4.85 -22.42 9.12
C GLU A 177 6.39 -22.49 9.25
N VAL A 178 7.12 -21.93 8.28
CA VAL A 178 8.58 -22.07 8.21
C VAL A 178 9.30 -21.11 9.18
N LEU A 179 8.79 -19.89 9.32
CA LEU A 179 9.42 -18.80 10.06
C LEU A 179 8.81 -18.60 11.45
N GLY A 180 7.60 -19.09 11.69
CA GLY A 180 6.82 -18.79 12.91
C GLY A 180 6.23 -17.38 12.92
N THR A 181 6.32 -16.65 11.80
CA THR A 181 5.75 -15.32 11.56
C THR A 181 5.51 -15.14 10.06
N ASN A 182 4.86 -14.07 9.64
CA ASN A 182 4.58 -13.77 8.23
C ASN A 182 4.69 -12.26 7.96
N HIS A 183 4.68 -11.87 6.69
CA HIS A 183 4.85 -10.47 6.28
C HIS A 183 3.76 -9.55 6.84
N ALA A 184 2.51 -10.02 7.00
CA ALA A 184 1.44 -9.21 7.55
C ALA A 184 1.69 -8.87 9.03
N LYS A 185 2.10 -9.86 9.83
CA LYS A 185 2.45 -9.67 11.24
C LYS A 185 3.64 -8.74 11.38
N VAL A 186 4.68 -8.96 10.58
CA VAL A 186 5.88 -8.11 10.58
C VAL A 186 5.54 -6.68 10.15
N GLY A 187 4.65 -6.51 9.18
CA GLY A 187 4.15 -5.20 8.75
C GLY A 187 3.45 -4.44 9.88
N SER A 188 2.60 -5.13 10.65
CA SER A 188 1.96 -4.58 11.86
C SER A 188 2.98 -4.16 12.92
N ASP A 189 4.00 -4.99 13.16
CA ASP A 189 5.07 -4.69 14.12
C ASP A 189 5.87 -3.44 13.69
N ILE A 190 6.16 -3.30 12.38
CA ILE A 190 6.78 -2.10 11.81
C ILE A 190 5.88 -0.87 12.01
N ALA A 191 4.59 -0.98 11.69
CA ALA A 191 3.63 0.12 11.82
C ALA A 191 3.54 0.62 13.28
N ARG A 192 3.46 -0.29 14.25
CA ARG A 192 3.44 0.06 15.68
C ARG A 192 4.76 0.65 16.14
N TYR A 193 5.88 0.12 15.67
CA TYR A 193 7.21 0.66 15.96
C TYR A 193 7.36 2.11 15.47
N TRP A 194 6.81 2.42 14.29
CA TRP A 194 6.75 3.79 13.75
C TRP A 194 5.63 4.65 14.34
N LYS A 195 4.92 4.17 15.36
CA LYS A 195 3.83 4.88 16.05
C LYS A 195 2.68 5.27 15.12
N PHE A 196 2.39 4.40 14.16
CA PHE A 196 1.14 4.49 13.41
C PHE A 196 -0.05 4.11 14.30
N PRO A 197 -1.25 4.61 13.96
CA PRO A 197 -2.47 4.23 14.67
C PRO A 197 -2.67 2.71 14.72
N ASP A 198 -3.17 2.21 15.84
CA ASP A 198 -3.36 0.77 16.04
C ASP A 198 -4.35 0.16 15.03
N ALA A 199 -5.37 0.91 14.62
CA ALA A 199 -6.31 0.48 13.59
C ALA A 199 -5.62 0.25 12.23
N LEU A 200 -4.63 1.08 11.88
CA LEU A 200 -3.83 0.90 10.67
C LEU A 200 -2.94 -0.33 10.79
N ALA A 201 -2.28 -0.52 11.94
CA ALA A 201 -1.46 -1.70 12.19
C ALA A 201 -2.29 -3.00 12.17
N GLU A 202 -3.50 -2.99 12.74
CA GLU A 202 -4.42 -4.14 12.69
C GLU A 202 -4.88 -4.44 11.26
N ALA A 203 -5.24 -3.42 10.48
CA ALA A 203 -5.60 -3.61 9.07
C ALA A 203 -4.44 -4.23 8.26
N ILE A 204 -3.20 -3.82 8.54
CA ILE A 204 -2.00 -4.43 7.95
C ILE A 204 -1.82 -5.88 8.44
N GLU A 205 -2.00 -6.19 9.72
CA GLU A 205 -1.84 -7.55 10.24
C GLU A 205 -2.85 -8.54 9.62
N ARG A 206 -4.07 -8.07 9.37
CA ARG A 206 -5.22 -8.89 9.02
C ARG A 206 -5.57 -8.87 7.55
N HIS A 207 -4.73 -8.31 6.68
CA HIS A 207 -5.08 -8.17 5.27
C HIS A 207 -5.22 -9.50 4.50
N HIS A 208 -4.74 -10.64 5.06
CA HIS A 208 -5.03 -11.99 4.55
C HIS A 208 -6.17 -12.71 5.29
N ASP A 209 -6.75 -12.11 6.33
CA ASP A 209 -7.83 -12.73 7.11
C ASP A 209 -9.13 -12.73 6.31
N GLN A 210 -9.40 -13.86 5.67
CA GLN A 210 -10.67 -14.08 4.97
C GLN A 210 -11.80 -14.43 5.95
N THR A 211 -11.53 -14.83 7.18
CA THR A 211 -12.53 -15.34 8.12
C THR A 211 -13.34 -14.24 8.80
N SER A 212 -12.85 -13.00 8.74
CA SER A 212 -13.52 -11.81 9.30
C SER A 212 -15.00 -11.71 8.92
N ALA A 213 -15.84 -11.51 9.93
CA ALA A 213 -17.26 -11.25 9.78
C ALA A 213 -17.48 -9.76 9.45
N GLN A 214 -17.88 -9.48 8.20
CA GLN A 214 -18.26 -8.16 7.67
C GLN A 214 -17.36 -7.00 8.10
N ASP A 215 -16.21 -6.90 7.45
CA ASP A 215 -15.29 -5.78 7.62
C ASP A 215 -14.98 -5.17 6.26
N HIS A 216 -15.67 -4.06 5.93
CA HIS A 216 -15.48 -3.39 4.63
C HIS A 216 -14.06 -2.86 4.43
N ILE A 217 -13.32 -2.56 5.51
CA ILE A 217 -11.93 -2.10 5.42
C ILE A 217 -11.05 -3.25 4.94
N LEU A 218 -11.13 -4.40 5.61
CA LEU A 218 -10.38 -5.59 5.22
C LEU A 218 -10.83 -6.13 3.86
N ASP A 219 -12.13 -6.12 3.57
CA ASP A 219 -12.69 -6.54 2.29
C ASP A 219 -12.09 -5.67 1.14
N MET A 220 -12.02 -4.34 1.32
CA MET A 220 -11.41 -3.43 0.33
C MET A 220 -9.91 -3.69 0.15
N ILE A 221 -9.16 -3.89 1.23
CA ILE A 221 -7.71 -4.17 1.16
C ILE A 221 -7.46 -5.52 0.46
N GLN A 222 -8.28 -6.52 0.72
CA GLN A 222 -8.19 -7.83 0.06
C GLN A 222 -8.50 -7.76 -1.44
N VAL A 223 -9.52 -7.01 -1.83
CA VAL A 223 -9.80 -6.74 -3.25
C VAL A 223 -8.67 -5.93 -3.89
N ALA A 224 -8.12 -4.94 -3.19
CA ALA A 224 -6.99 -4.15 -3.66
C ALA A 224 -5.73 -4.98 -3.92
N ASN A 225 -5.38 -5.88 -3.00
CA ASN A 225 -4.28 -6.83 -3.17
C ASN A 225 -4.51 -7.73 -4.39
N ALA A 226 -5.72 -8.23 -4.57
CA ALA A 226 -6.06 -9.10 -5.68
C ALA A 226 -6.06 -8.38 -7.03
N VAL A 227 -6.62 -7.16 -7.12
CA VAL A 227 -6.61 -6.36 -8.35
C VAL A 227 -5.17 -6.10 -8.79
N SER A 228 -4.28 -5.72 -7.86
CA SER A 228 -2.85 -5.51 -8.17
C SER A 228 -2.23 -6.73 -8.84
N LYS A 229 -2.51 -7.93 -8.32
CA LYS A 229 -2.04 -9.19 -8.89
C LYS A 229 -2.72 -9.52 -10.23
N ILE A 230 -4.03 -9.31 -10.37
CA ILE A 230 -4.79 -9.58 -11.62
C ILE A 230 -4.24 -8.74 -12.78
N ILE A 231 -3.91 -7.48 -12.53
CA ILE A 231 -3.35 -6.60 -13.57
C ILE A 231 -1.83 -6.78 -13.76
N GLY A 232 -1.22 -7.76 -13.08
CA GLY A 232 0.17 -8.17 -13.27
C GLY A 232 1.22 -7.30 -12.58
N ILE A 233 0.85 -6.55 -11.54
CA ILE A 233 1.77 -5.69 -10.78
C ILE A 233 2.14 -6.35 -9.45
N GLY A 234 3.44 -6.38 -9.13
CA GLY A 234 3.92 -6.84 -7.83
C GLY A 234 3.74 -8.34 -7.56
N LEU A 235 3.63 -9.15 -8.62
CA LEU A 235 3.33 -10.58 -8.52
C LEU A 235 4.34 -11.35 -7.64
N GLY A 236 5.63 -11.01 -7.78
CA GLY A 236 6.71 -11.65 -7.04
C GLY A 236 6.62 -13.18 -7.02
N THR A 237 6.84 -13.76 -5.84
CA THR A 237 6.75 -15.20 -5.56
C THR A 237 5.31 -15.72 -5.44
N GLU A 238 4.32 -14.84 -5.34
CA GLU A 238 2.92 -15.22 -5.15
C GLU A 238 2.16 -15.49 -6.47
N GLN A 239 2.86 -15.45 -7.62
CA GLN A 239 2.40 -15.76 -9.00
C GLN A 239 0.96 -16.29 -9.10
N MET A 240 0.04 -15.52 -9.73
CA MET A 240 -1.33 -15.91 -10.17
C MET A 240 -2.22 -16.75 -9.23
N ASN A 241 -1.80 -17.05 -7.99
CA ASN A 241 -2.63 -17.63 -6.94
C ASN A 241 -3.45 -16.51 -6.30
N VAL A 242 -4.19 -15.79 -7.15
CA VAL A 242 -5.07 -14.70 -6.73
C VAL A 242 -6.39 -15.32 -6.30
N HIS A 243 -6.54 -15.49 -4.99
CA HIS A 243 -7.79 -15.94 -4.41
C HIS A 243 -8.51 -14.77 -3.75
N THR A 244 -9.34 -14.05 -4.51
CA THR A 244 -10.43 -13.27 -3.89
C THR A 244 -11.64 -14.17 -3.73
N SER A 245 -12.22 -14.21 -2.53
CA SER A 245 -13.45 -14.96 -2.34
C SER A 245 -14.66 -14.21 -2.93
N ALA A 246 -15.55 -14.93 -3.60
CA ALA A 246 -16.82 -14.36 -4.08
C ALA A 246 -17.66 -13.75 -2.93
N ARG A 247 -17.44 -14.18 -1.69
CA ARG A 247 -18.08 -13.60 -0.50
C ARG A 247 -17.59 -12.17 -0.24
N ILE A 248 -16.30 -11.90 -0.35
CA ILE A 248 -15.71 -10.56 -0.17
C ILE A 248 -16.24 -9.62 -1.25
N LEU A 249 -16.22 -10.06 -2.52
CA LEU A 249 -16.78 -9.27 -3.63
C LEU A 249 -18.24 -8.88 -3.38
N ARG A 250 -19.08 -9.85 -2.99
CA ARG A 250 -20.50 -9.58 -2.68
C ARG A 250 -20.72 -8.60 -1.54
N ARG A 251 -19.86 -8.59 -0.51
CA ARG A 251 -19.95 -7.62 0.60
C ARG A 251 -19.69 -6.19 0.13
N LEU A 252 -18.81 -6.02 -0.86
CA LEU A 252 -18.58 -4.74 -1.53
C LEU A 252 -19.56 -4.49 -2.69
N GLY A 253 -20.63 -5.28 -2.81
CA GLY A 253 -21.61 -5.13 -3.90
C GLY A 253 -21.04 -5.42 -5.30
N LEU A 254 -19.93 -6.17 -5.38
CA LEU A 254 -19.28 -6.56 -6.62
C LEU A 254 -19.62 -7.99 -7.01
N ASP A 255 -19.74 -8.20 -8.31
CA ASP A 255 -19.66 -9.48 -8.98
C ASP A 255 -18.36 -9.55 -9.83
N PHE A 256 -18.19 -10.60 -10.62
CA PHE A 256 -17.01 -10.75 -11.48
C PHE A 256 -16.89 -9.63 -12.54
N PRO A 257 -17.96 -9.27 -13.30
CA PRO A 257 -17.93 -8.10 -14.17
C PRO A 257 -17.59 -6.80 -13.45
N GLY A 258 -18.10 -6.59 -12.23
CA GLY A 258 -17.79 -5.43 -11.41
C GLY A 258 -16.32 -5.38 -11.00
N LEU A 259 -15.71 -6.52 -10.67
CA LEU A 259 -14.27 -6.63 -10.42
C LEU A 259 -13.45 -6.34 -11.67
N GLU A 260 -13.83 -6.89 -12.82
CA GLU A 260 -13.17 -6.63 -14.10
C GLU A 260 -13.20 -5.13 -14.46
N ALA A 261 -14.34 -4.48 -14.27
CA ALA A 261 -14.47 -3.04 -14.47
C ALA A 261 -13.54 -2.24 -13.53
N VAL A 262 -13.37 -2.68 -12.28
CA VAL A 262 -12.39 -2.07 -11.35
C VAL A 262 -10.97 -2.28 -11.85
N CYS A 263 -10.60 -3.48 -12.34
CA CYS A 263 -9.27 -3.73 -12.91
C CYS A 263 -8.97 -2.79 -14.08
N VAL A 264 -9.91 -2.63 -15.02
CA VAL A 264 -9.77 -1.72 -16.18
C VAL A 264 -9.61 -0.28 -15.70
N GLU A 265 -10.48 0.19 -14.80
CA GLU A 265 -10.40 1.56 -14.28
C GLU A 265 -9.07 1.83 -13.56
N VAL A 266 -8.58 0.87 -12.77
CA VAL A 266 -7.29 0.98 -12.08
C VAL A 266 -6.14 0.99 -13.08
N GLN A 267 -6.20 0.18 -14.13
CA GLN A 267 -5.17 0.16 -15.18
C GLN A 267 -5.10 1.50 -15.93
N ASP A 268 -6.25 2.09 -16.30
CA ASP A 268 -6.32 3.41 -16.93
C ASP A 268 -5.74 4.51 -16.02
N LYS A 269 -6.11 4.50 -14.74
CA LYS A 269 -5.55 5.43 -13.75
C LYS A 269 -4.05 5.21 -13.53
N LEU A 270 -3.60 3.95 -13.50
CA LEU A 270 -2.19 3.64 -13.34
C LEU A 270 -1.35 4.17 -14.51
N VAL A 271 -1.84 4.09 -15.76
CA VAL A 271 -1.16 4.68 -16.91
C VAL A 271 -0.96 6.18 -16.72
N LEU A 272 -2.02 6.89 -16.32
CA LEU A 272 -1.96 8.32 -16.03
C LEU A 272 -1.00 8.64 -14.88
N GLU A 273 -1.09 7.88 -13.79
CA GLU A 273 -0.23 8.07 -12.63
C GLU A 273 1.23 7.72 -12.95
N ARG A 274 1.51 6.68 -13.73
CA ARG A 274 2.88 6.28 -14.08
C ARG A 274 3.60 7.39 -14.83
N THR A 275 2.94 8.09 -15.75
CA THR A 275 3.49 9.31 -16.37
C THR A 275 3.81 10.37 -15.31
N ARG A 276 2.90 10.58 -14.36
CA ARG A 276 3.12 11.56 -13.29
C ARG A 276 4.24 11.18 -12.32
N TRP A 277 4.46 9.90 -12.06
CA TRP A 277 5.49 9.42 -11.14
C TRP A 277 6.85 9.25 -11.82
N SER A 278 6.90 8.88 -13.12
CA SER A 278 8.14 8.80 -13.90
C SER A 278 8.76 10.17 -14.14
N ASP A 279 7.96 11.23 -14.22
CA ASP A 279 8.43 12.61 -14.40
C ASP A 279 8.98 13.24 -13.09
N VAL A 280 8.87 12.52 -11.96
CA VAL A 280 9.20 13.02 -10.62
C VAL A 280 10.39 12.27 -9.99
N SER A 281 10.72 11.07 -10.46
CA SER A 281 11.90 10.26 -10.09
C SER A 281 13.13 10.60 -10.91
#